data_AF-A0A3A6EIL5-F1
#
_entry.id   AF-A0A3A6EIL5-F1
#
_cell.length_a   1.000
_cell.length_b   1.000
_cell.length_c   1.000
_cell.angle_alpha   90.00
_cell.angle_beta   90.00
_cell.angle_gamma   90.00
#
_symmetry.space_group_name_H-M   'P 1'
#
loop_
_entity.id
_entity.type
_entity.pdbx_description
1 polymer ?
#
loop_
_entity_poly.entity_id
_entity_poly.type
_entity_poly.pdbx_seq_one_letter_code
_entity_poly.pdbx_strand_id
1 'polypeptide(L)' 'MPLAMAYVPWQRWQEIYDVCDGFQRGTIFRELDKPFHGKGGCNR' A
#
# COMPACT_ATOMS: atom_id res chain seq x y z
N MET A 1 -17.24 22.36 -3.94
CA MET A 1 -16.29 21.46 -4.62
C MET A 1 -15.19 21.12 -3.64
N PRO A 2 -14.98 19.86 -3.23
CA PRO A 2 -13.92 19.53 -2.28
C PRO A 2 -12.57 19.73 -2.96
N LEU A 3 -11.80 20.74 -2.50
CA LEU A 3 -10.53 21.15 -3.12
C LEU A 3 -9.36 20.20 -2.80
N ALA A 4 -9.55 19.22 -1.91
CA ALA A 4 -8.46 18.42 -1.33
C ALA A 4 -8.74 16.90 -1.27
N MET A 5 -9.78 16.39 -1.93
CA MET A 5 -10.00 14.94 -1.99
C MET A 5 -9.26 14.38 -3.21
N ALA A 6 -8.17 13.66 -2.98
CA ALA A 6 -7.52 12.89 -4.03
C ALA A 6 -8.43 11.73 -4.44
N TYR A 7 -8.56 11.51 -5.74
CA TYR A 7 -9.25 10.34 -6.26
C TYR A 7 -8.44 9.08 -5.93
N VAL A 8 -9.09 8.10 -5.31
CA VAL A 8 -8.53 6.76 -5.13
C VAL A 8 -9.02 5.88 -6.28
N PRO A 9 -8.13 5.35 -7.13
CA PRO A 9 -8.52 4.49 -8.22
C PRO A 9 -9.14 3.18 -7.71
N TRP A 10 -10.07 2.64 -8.50
CA TRP A 10 -10.66 1.33 -8.21
C TRP A 10 -9.58 0.23 -8.28
N GLN A 11 -9.36 -0.45 -7.16
CA GLN A 11 -8.38 -1.53 -7.07
C GLN A 11 -9.02 -2.85 -7.50
N ARG A 12 -8.37 -3.56 -8.44
CA ARG A 12 -8.79 -4.89 -8.86
C ARG A 12 -8.29 -5.92 -7.84
N TRP A 13 -9.14 -6.88 -7.50
CA TRP A 13 -8.74 -8.02 -6.68
C TRP A 13 -7.83 -8.95 -7.49
N GLN A 14 -6.66 -9.26 -6.91
CA GLN A 14 -5.68 -10.18 -7.48
C GLN A 14 -5.30 -11.22 -6.43
N GLU A 15 -4.06 -11.71 -6.47
CA GLU A 15 -3.54 -12.62 -5.47
C GLU A 15 -3.39 -11.93 -4.11
N ILE A 16 -3.97 -12.55 -3.08
CA ILE A 16 -3.92 -12.08 -1.70
C ILE A 16 -3.16 -13.08 -0.82
N TYR A 17 -2.62 -12.58 0.29
CA TYR A 17 -2.10 -13.42 1.36
C TYR A 17 -3.23 -14.03 2.18
N ASP A 18 -2.93 -15.14 2.85
CA ASP A 18 -3.71 -15.59 4.01
C ASP A 18 -3.69 -14.51 5.11
N VAL A 19 -4.66 -14.55 6.02
CA VAL A 19 -4.84 -13.53 7.07
C VAL A 19 -3.58 -13.34 7.92
N CYS A 20 -2.94 -14.43 8.36
CA CYS A 20 -1.77 -14.35 9.23
C CYS A 20 -0.56 -13.74 8.50
N ASP A 21 -0.35 -14.15 7.24
CA ASP A 21 0.72 -13.62 6.39
C ASP A 21 0.51 -12.15 6.05
N GLY A 22 -0.73 -11.77 5.74
CA GLY A 22 -1.10 -10.39 5.44
C GLY A 22 -0.96 -9.47 6.65
N PHE A 23 -1.28 -9.97 7.85
CA PHE A 23 -1.05 -9.25 9.10
C PHE A 23 0.43 -8.97 9.33
N GLN A 24 1.30 -9.96 9.11
CA GLN A 24 2.74 -9.78 9.27
C GLN A 24 3.34 -8.80 8.24
N ARG A 25 2.83 -8.79 7.00
CA ARG A 25 3.32 -7.92 5.91
C ARG A 25 2.71 -6.51 5.94
N GLY A 26 1.61 -6.29 6.66
CA GLY A 26 0.89 -5.02 6.71
C GLY A 26 -0.02 -4.75 5.50
N THR A 27 -0.24 -5.76 4.66
CA THR A 27 -1.16 -5.72 3.53
C THR A 27 -1.62 -7.13 3.16
N ILE A 28 -2.89 -7.30 2.79
CA ILE A 28 -3.38 -8.56 2.21
C ILE A 28 -3.05 -8.67 0.72
N PHE A 29 -2.76 -7.55 0.05
CA PHE A 29 -2.50 -7.53 -1.39
C PHE A 29 -1.03 -7.75 -1.66
N ARG A 30 -0.69 -8.87 -2.30
CA ARG A 30 0.70 -9.25 -2.60
C ARG A 30 1.40 -8.22 -3.49
N GLU A 31 0.64 -7.59 -4.40
CA GLU A 31 1.17 -6.54 -5.29
C GLU A 31 1.61 -5.25 -4.56
N LEU A 32 1.09 -5.01 -3.35
CA LEU A 32 1.41 -3.84 -2.54
C LEU A 32 2.59 -4.09 -1.59
N ASP A 33 2.98 -5.34 -1.38
CA ASP A 33 4.17 -5.68 -0.62
C ASP A 33 5.43 -5.45 -1.46
N LYS A 34 5.89 -4.18 -1.48
CA LYS A 34 7.03 -3.72 -2.25
C LYS A 34 8.23 -3.50 -1.32
N PRO A 35 9.45 -3.85 -1.75
CA PRO A 35 10.64 -3.58 -0.96
C PRO A 35 10.75 -2.08 -0.64
N PHE A 36 11.08 -1.78 0.61
CA PHE A 36 11.30 -0.42 1.06
C PHE A 36 12.62 0.11 0.49
N HIS A 37 12.53 1.04 -0.46
CA HIS A 37 13.70 1.67 -1.09
C HIS A 37 14.13 2.98 -0.39
N GLY A 38 13.68 3.19 0.85
CA GLY A 38 13.94 4.36 1.70
C GLY A 38 14.83 5.45 1.12
N LYS A 39 14.23 6.42 0.42
CA LYS A 39 14.77 7.79 0.40
C LYS A 39 14.06 8.52 1.53
N GLY A 40 14.64 8.46 2.73
CA GLY A 40 14.14 9.19 3.88
C GLY A 40 13.95 10.67 3.57
N GLY A 41 12.99 11.30 4.26
CA GLY A 41 12.72 12.73 4.17
C GLY A 41 13.99 13.57 4.36
N CYS A 42 13.96 14.80 3.86
CA CYS A 42 15.04 15.79 3.95
C CYS A 42 15.78 15.66 5.30
N ASN A 43 16.99 15.10 5.27
CA ASN A 43 17.95 15.25 6.37
C ASN A 43 18.31 16.73 6.36
N ARG A 44 17.63 17.52 7.19
CA ARG A 44 17.98 18.92 7.42
C ARG A 44 19.15 19.01 8.39
#